data_AF-A0A2E3CA58-F1
#
_entry.id   AF-A0A2E3CA58-F1
#
_cell.length_a   1.000
_cell.length_b   1.000
_cell.length_c   1.000
_cell.angle_alpha   90.00
_cell.angle_beta   90.00
_cell.angle_gamma   90.00
#
_symmetry.space_group_name_H-M   'P 1'
#
loop_
_entity.id
_entity.type
_entity.pdbx_description
1 polymer ?
#
loop_
_entity_poly.entity_id
_entity_poly.type
_entity_poly.pdbx_seq_one_letter_code
_entity_poly.pdbx_strand_id
1 'polypeptide(L)'
;MLILIPPSEGKSSINTTSTKFKETEFIFSEKVNQIIEILKDHNEEIEKIYGTSLEKSKELQKKNLEVFSSECSMAIERYTGVVYNQIDWKNFSEKSKSYFNSNIRIFSGLFGIVKPNTLIPDYKLKMNA
;
A
#
# COMPACT_ATOMS: atom_id res chain seq x y z
N MET A 1 -1.92 -8.73 21.81
CA MET A 1 -0.72 -9.27 21.12
C MET A 1 -0.60 -8.54 19.78
N LEU A 2 0.60 -8.23 19.30
CA LEU A 2 0.76 -7.60 17.98
C LEU A 2 1.55 -8.54 17.07
N ILE A 3 1.01 -8.82 15.88
CA ILE A 3 1.63 -9.67 14.86
C ILE A 3 1.95 -8.76 13.67
N LEU A 4 3.22 -8.78 13.24
CA LEU A 4 3.70 -8.03 12.09
C LEU A 4 3.83 -8.99 10.92
N ILE A 5 3.23 -8.63 9.78
CA ILE A 5 3.31 -9.42 8.54
C ILE A 5 4.07 -8.63 7.46
N PRO A 6 4.79 -9.33 6.57
CA PRO A 6 5.69 -8.69 5.60
C PRO A 6 4.92 -7.79 4.62
N PRO A 7 5.60 -6.80 4.00
CA PRO A 7 5.01 -6.04 2.91
C PRO A 7 4.64 -6.96 1.74
N SER A 8 3.74 -6.49 0.87
CA SER A 8 3.51 -7.16 -0.41
C SER A 8 4.08 -6.39 -1.58
N GLU A 9 4.82 -7.14 -2.41
CA GLU A 9 5.20 -6.71 -3.75
C GLU A 9 3.99 -6.61 -4.68
N GLY A 10 3.08 -7.58 -4.58
CA GLY A 10 1.88 -7.72 -5.41
C GLY A 10 0.71 -6.92 -4.86
N LYS A 11 0.00 -6.22 -5.75
CA LYS A 11 -1.19 -5.48 -5.38
C LYS A 11 -2.31 -5.71 -6.38
N SER A 12 -3.52 -5.82 -5.88
CA SER A 12 -4.73 -5.80 -6.70
C SER A 12 -4.92 -4.42 -7.32
N SER A 13 -5.24 -4.38 -8.60
CA SER A 13 -5.65 -3.15 -9.30
C SER A 13 -7.09 -2.74 -8.99
N ILE A 14 -7.85 -3.59 -8.30
CA ILE A 14 -9.26 -3.34 -7.98
C ILE A 14 -9.35 -2.35 -6.81
N ASN A 15 -10.10 -1.27 -7.01
CA ASN A 15 -10.53 -0.36 -5.95
C ASN A 15 -11.84 -0.87 -5.35
N THR A 16 -11.88 -1.09 -4.04
CA THR A 16 -13.08 -1.56 -3.33
C THR A 16 -13.90 -0.43 -2.74
N THR A 17 -13.39 0.81 -2.82
CA THR A 17 -14.07 2.03 -2.39
C THR A 17 -13.85 3.15 -3.41
N SER A 18 -14.76 4.13 -3.45
CA SER A 18 -14.58 5.39 -4.20
C SER A 18 -13.85 6.47 -3.41
N THR A 19 -13.46 6.18 -2.16
CA THR A 19 -12.75 7.11 -1.28
C THR A 19 -11.33 7.32 -1.79
N LYS A 20 -10.95 8.59 -2.01
CA LYS A 20 -9.59 8.95 -2.40
C LYS A 20 -8.68 8.97 -1.18
N PHE A 21 -7.39 8.68 -1.36
CA PHE A 21 -6.48 8.63 -0.21
C PHE A 21 -6.40 9.96 0.56
N LYS A 22 -6.46 11.11 -0.14
CA LYS A 22 -6.52 12.44 0.49
C LYS A 22 -7.75 12.69 1.38
N GLU A 23 -8.80 11.89 1.23
CA GLU A 23 -10.03 11.97 2.01
C GLU A 23 -9.96 11.10 3.28
N THR A 24 -8.86 10.36 3.45
CA THR A 24 -8.61 9.55 4.64
C THR A 24 -7.85 10.34 5.71
N GLU A 25 -8.05 9.98 6.97
CA GLU A 25 -7.28 10.53 8.09
C GLU A 25 -6.04 9.66 8.38
N PHE A 26 -5.25 9.35 7.34
CA PHE A 26 -4.07 8.50 7.51
C PHE A 26 -3.00 9.21 8.36
N ILE A 27 -2.60 8.55 9.45
CA ILE A 27 -1.75 9.14 10.49
C ILE A 27 -0.35 9.56 10.02
N PHE A 28 0.15 8.98 8.93
CA PHE A 28 1.46 9.30 8.36
C PHE A 28 1.35 10.07 7.03
N SER A 29 0.23 10.74 6.76
CA SER A 29 0.02 11.48 5.50
C SER A 29 1.14 12.46 5.17
N GLU A 30 1.68 13.18 6.16
CA GLU A 30 2.81 14.10 5.96
C GLU A 30 4.08 13.36 5.50
N LYS A 31 4.36 12.17 6.08
CA LYS A 31 5.50 11.34 5.71
C LYS A 31 5.34 10.73 4.32
N VAL A 32 4.13 10.32 3.96
CA VAL A 32 3.80 9.89 2.60
C VAL A 32 4.09 11.02 1.62
N ASN A 33 3.66 12.25 1.92
CA ASN A 33 3.92 13.41 1.05
C ASN A 33 5.42 13.70 0.92
N GLN A 34 6.20 13.61 2.01
CA GLN A 34 7.65 13.76 1.97
C GLN A 34 8.30 12.72 1.04
N ILE A 35 7.87 11.46 1.09
CA ILE A 35 8.36 10.41 0.18
C ILE A 35 7.98 10.72 -1.27
N ILE A 36 6.75 11.20 -1.52
CA ILE A 36 6.30 11.54 -2.88
C ILE A 36 7.11 12.69 -3.48
N GLU A 37 7.42 13.74 -2.70
CA GLU A 37 8.28 14.84 -3.19
C GLU A 37 9.70 14.34 -3.48
N ILE A 38 10.28 13.49 -2.63
CA ILE A 38 11.58 12.87 -2.91
C ILE A 38 11.55 12.04 -4.20
N LEU A 39 10.51 11.24 -4.41
CA LEU A 39 10.37 10.43 -5.63
C LEU A 39 10.25 11.31 -6.88
N LYS A 40 9.57 12.46 -6.77
CA LYS A 40 9.40 13.42 -7.86
C LYS A 40 10.74 14.02 -8.30
N ASP A 41 11.62 14.30 -7.34
CA ASP A 41 12.95 14.86 -7.60
C ASP A 41 13.92 13.84 -8.21
N HIS A 42 13.78 12.55 -7.90
CA HIS A 42 14.65 11.46 -8.39
C HIS A 42 14.17 10.82 -9.70
N ASN A 43 13.58 11.59 -10.61
CA ASN A 43 12.98 11.07 -11.84
C ASN A 43 13.98 10.39 -12.81
N GLU A 44 15.29 10.68 -12.67
CA GLU A 44 16.35 10.08 -13.50
C GLU A 44 16.80 8.68 -13.02
N GLU A 45 16.54 8.32 -11.76
CA GLU A 45 16.95 7.03 -11.17
C GLU A 45 15.79 6.03 -10.97
N ILE A 46 14.64 6.26 -11.60
CA ILE A 46 13.42 5.48 -11.35
C ILE A 46 13.58 3.98 -11.64
N GLU A 47 14.40 3.58 -12.62
CA GLU A 47 14.65 2.16 -12.90
C GLU A 47 15.32 1.44 -11.73
N LYS A 48 16.20 2.14 -11.00
CA LYS A 48 16.90 1.60 -9.84
C LYS A 48 15.95 1.50 -8.64
N ILE A 49 15.14 2.53 -8.41
CA ILE A 49 14.12 2.56 -7.35
C ILE A 49 13.10 1.42 -7.51
N TYR A 50 12.60 1.20 -8.72
CA TYR A 50 11.59 0.18 -8.99
C TYR A 50 12.16 -1.20 -9.30
N GLY A 51 13.42 -1.27 -9.78
CA GLY A 51 14.09 -2.49 -10.18
C GLY A 51 13.46 -3.15 -11.41
N THR A 52 13.04 -2.35 -12.39
CA THR A 52 12.39 -2.81 -13.64
C THR A 52 12.72 -1.86 -14.80
N SER A 53 12.37 -2.25 -16.03
CA SER A 53 12.56 -1.42 -17.23
C SER A 53 11.96 -0.02 -17.11
N LEU A 54 12.55 0.94 -17.81
CA LEU A 54 12.17 2.36 -17.81
C LEU A 54 10.68 2.58 -18.04
N GLU A 55 10.09 1.89 -19.01
CA GLU A 55 8.66 2.00 -19.34
C GLU A 55 7.78 1.65 -18.13
N LYS A 56 8.02 0.48 -17.52
CA LYS A 56 7.32 0.04 -16.32
C LYS A 56 7.59 0.97 -15.14
N SER A 57 8.83 1.42 -14.98
CA SER A 57 9.22 2.35 -13.92
C SER A 57 8.47 3.68 -14.01
N LYS A 58 8.23 4.21 -15.21
CA LYS A 58 7.42 5.42 -15.43
C LYS A 58 5.95 5.22 -15.02
N GLU A 59 5.36 4.07 -15.32
CA GLU A 59 4.00 3.74 -14.89
C GLU A 59 3.89 3.65 -13.36
N LEU A 60 4.87 2.98 -12.73
CA LEU A 60 4.92 2.83 -11.26
C LEU A 60 5.18 4.17 -10.56
N GLN A 61 6.04 5.01 -11.13
CA GLN A 61 6.27 6.38 -10.69
C GLN A 61 4.97 7.18 -10.73
N LYS A 62 4.26 7.16 -11.85
CA LYS A 62 2.97 7.85 -11.98
C LYS A 62 1.98 7.42 -10.90
N LYS A 63 1.85 6.11 -10.64
CA LYS A 63 0.99 5.60 -9.57
C LYS A 63 1.35 6.18 -8.21
N ASN A 64 2.64 6.19 -7.85
CA ASN A 64 3.09 6.77 -6.59
C ASN A 64 2.79 8.27 -6.50
N LEU A 65 3.10 9.04 -7.56
CA LEU A 65 2.87 10.49 -7.56
C LEU A 65 1.39 10.86 -7.44
N GLU A 66 0.49 9.98 -7.90
CA GLU A 66 -0.96 10.19 -7.89
C GLU A 66 -1.67 9.60 -6.65
N VAL A 67 -0.94 9.05 -5.67
CA VAL A 67 -1.52 8.32 -4.52
C VAL A 67 -2.62 9.09 -3.79
N PHE A 68 -2.43 10.39 -3.53
CA PHE A 68 -3.42 11.22 -2.83
C PHE A 68 -4.74 11.37 -3.59
N SER A 69 -4.69 11.35 -4.92
CA SER A 69 -5.88 11.48 -5.77
C SER A 69 -6.52 10.14 -6.14
N SER A 70 -5.83 9.04 -5.85
CA SER A 70 -6.23 7.68 -6.21
C SER A 70 -7.25 7.11 -5.23
N GLU A 71 -8.20 6.35 -5.77
CA GLU A 71 -9.16 5.58 -4.99
C GLU A 71 -8.50 4.44 -4.22
N CYS A 72 -9.11 4.06 -3.10
CA CYS A 72 -8.53 3.12 -2.15
C CYS A 72 -9.25 1.76 -2.11
N SER A 73 -8.53 0.80 -1.52
CA SER A 73 -9.07 -0.47 -1.02
C SER A 73 -8.54 -0.70 0.39
N MET A 74 -9.19 -1.54 1.18
CA MET A 74 -8.58 -1.99 2.44
C MET A 74 -7.24 -2.67 2.15
N ALA A 75 -6.23 -2.43 2.99
CA ALA A 75 -4.89 -2.99 2.81
C ALA A 75 -4.89 -4.51 2.64
N ILE A 76 -5.76 -5.22 3.37
CA ILE A 76 -5.92 -6.67 3.27
C ILE A 76 -6.50 -7.14 1.92
N GLU A 77 -7.19 -6.27 1.19
CA GLU A 77 -7.72 -6.53 -0.15
C GLU A 77 -6.78 -6.01 -1.25
N ARG A 78 -5.99 -4.98 -0.93
CA ARG A 78 -4.99 -4.41 -1.83
C ARG A 78 -3.80 -5.35 -1.99
N TYR A 79 -3.27 -5.89 -0.89
CA TYR A 79 -2.06 -6.72 -0.93
C TYR A 79 -2.38 -8.14 -1.38
N THR A 80 -1.57 -8.67 -2.31
CA THR A 80 -1.70 -10.03 -2.85
C THR A 80 -0.42 -10.83 -2.63
N GLY A 81 -0.37 -12.09 -3.06
CA GLY A 81 0.84 -12.94 -2.98
C GLY A 81 0.76 -13.96 -1.86
N VAL A 82 1.81 -14.77 -1.69
CA VAL A 82 1.76 -16.04 -0.93
C VAL A 82 1.14 -15.88 0.46
N VAL A 83 1.60 -14.93 1.27
CA VAL A 83 1.06 -14.70 2.63
C VAL A 83 -0.40 -14.27 2.58
N TYR A 84 -0.73 -13.31 1.73
CA TYR A 84 -2.06 -12.70 1.65
C TYR A 84 -3.11 -13.63 1.04
N ASN A 85 -2.70 -14.47 0.09
CA ASN A 85 -3.56 -15.46 -0.55
C ASN A 85 -3.98 -16.57 0.42
N GLN A 86 -3.24 -16.77 1.52
CA GLN A 86 -3.62 -17.72 2.58
C GLN A 86 -4.52 -17.07 3.66
N ILE A 87 -4.72 -15.76 3.61
CA ILE A 87 -5.63 -15.07 4.53
C ILE A 87 -7.01 -15.02 3.89
N ASP A 88 -7.90 -15.90 4.35
CA ASP A 88 -9.28 -15.97 3.86
C ASP A 88 -10.18 -14.88 4.47
N TRP A 89 -9.81 -13.62 4.24
CA TRP A 89 -10.45 -12.44 4.83
C TRP A 89 -11.96 -12.38 4.55
N LYS A 90 -12.38 -12.81 3.35
CA LYS A 90 -13.78 -12.74 2.92
C LYS A 90 -14.68 -13.66 3.75
N ASN A 91 -14.15 -14.80 4.17
CA ASN A 91 -14.91 -15.80 4.94
C ASN A 91 -14.71 -15.66 6.46
N PHE A 92 -13.96 -14.67 6.93
CA PHE A 92 -13.83 -14.39 8.36
C PHE A 92 -15.16 -13.92 8.95
N SER A 93 -15.48 -14.43 10.16
CA SER A 93 -16.53 -13.85 10.99
C SER A 93 -16.19 -12.40 11.37
N GLU A 94 -17.19 -11.59 11.72
CA GLU A 94 -16.96 -10.20 12.16
C GLU A 94 -16.07 -10.13 13.42
N LYS A 95 -16.19 -11.11 14.32
CA LYS A 95 -15.29 -11.25 15.48
C LYS A 95 -13.85 -11.50 15.03
N SER A 96 -13.64 -12.36 14.03
CA SER A 96 -12.33 -12.66 13.46
C SER A 96 -11.74 -11.44 12.74
N LYS A 97 -12.55 -10.71 11.95
CA LYS A 97 -12.11 -9.47 11.29
C LYS A 97 -11.69 -8.40 12.30
N SER A 98 -12.48 -8.20 13.35
CA SER A 98 -12.17 -7.27 14.44
C SER A 98 -10.88 -7.64 15.17
N TYR A 99 -10.71 -8.92 15.52
CA TYR A 99 -9.47 -9.41 16.13
C TYR A 99 -8.27 -9.21 15.19
N PHE A 100 -8.39 -9.62 13.93
CA PHE A 100 -7.33 -9.50 12.95
C PHE A 100 -6.92 -8.03 12.75
N ASN A 101 -7.89 -7.13 12.61
CA ASN A 101 -7.62 -5.71 12.46
C ASN A 101 -6.96 -5.07 13.69
N SER A 102 -7.31 -5.54 14.88
CA SER A 102 -6.73 -5.05 16.14
C SER A 102 -5.28 -5.52 16.33
N ASN A 103 -4.99 -6.76 15.97
CA ASN A 103 -3.74 -7.44 16.32
C ASN A 103 -2.72 -7.53 15.16
N ILE A 104 -3.10 -7.29 13.90
CA ILE A 104 -2.20 -7.41 12.74
C ILE A 104 -1.74 -6.03 12.28
N ARG A 105 -0.46 -5.92 11.90
CA ARG A 105 0.07 -4.79 11.16
C ARG A 105 0.88 -5.25 9.96
N ILE A 106 0.74 -4.53 8.87
CA ILE A 106 1.37 -4.82 7.59
C ILE A 106 2.41 -3.74 7.32
N PHE A 107 3.65 -4.13 7.06
CA PHE A 107 4.67 -3.19 6.61
C PHE A 107 4.40 -2.68 5.19
N SER A 108 4.77 -1.44 4.90
CA SER A 108 4.60 -0.79 3.61
C SER A 108 5.77 0.16 3.34
N GLY A 109 6.38 0.08 2.16
CA GLY A 109 7.47 0.99 1.80
C GLY A 109 7.01 2.47 1.74
N LEU A 110 5.78 2.72 1.28
CA LEU A 110 5.25 4.08 1.15
C LEU A 110 4.48 4.55 2.39
N PHE A 111 3.69 3.67 3.00
CA PHE A 111 2.82 4.00 4.13
C PHE A 111 3.44 3.67 5.49
N GLY A 112 4.65 3.12 5.52
CA GLY A 112 5.32 2.65 6.74
C GLY A 112 4.68 1.39 7.31
N ILE A 113 3.55 1.55 8.00
CA ILE A 113 2.81 0.46 8.64
C ILE A 113 1.31 0.73 8.59
N VAL A 114 0.53 -0.28 8.22
CA VAL A 114 -0.92 -0.17 8.05
C VAL A 114 -1.67 -1.28 8.78
N LYS A 115 -2.93 -1.02 9.14
CA LYS A 115 -3.86 -2.06 9.61
C LYS A 115 -4.50 -2.75 8.40
N PRO A 116 -5.01 -3.99 8.56
CA PRO A 116 -5.78 -4.69 7.53
C PRO A 116 -6.88 -3.83 6.88
N ASN A 117 -7.61 -3.04 7.68
CA ASN A 117 -8.70 -2.19 7.18
C ASN A 117 -8.26 -0.76 6.78
N THR A 118 -6.97 -0.43 6.82
CA THR A 118 -6.51 0.88 6.37
C THR A 118 -6.74 1.02 4.88
N LEU A 119 -7.41 2.10 4.46
CA LEU A 119 -7.63 2.41 3.05
C LEU A 119 -6.33 2.88 2.40
N ILE A 120 -5.88 2.16 1.37
CA ILE A 120 -4.69 2.49 0.60
C ILE A 120 -4.94 2.38 -0.92
N PRO A 121 -4.38 3.31 -1.73
CA PRO A 121 -4.42 3.25 -3.18
C PRO A 121 -3.45 2.18 -3.71
N ASP A 122 -3.46 1.96 -5.03
CA ASP A 122 -2.39 1.21 -5.69
C ASP A 122 -1.09 2.03 -5.68
N TYR A 123 0.04 1.37 -5.45
CA TYR A 123 1.36 2.00 -5.38
C TYR A 123 2.47 0.95 -5.55
N LYS A 124 3.71 1.38 -5.76
CA LYS A 124 4.87 0.48 -5.67
C LYS A 124 6.02 1.19 -4.99
N LEU A 125 6.47 0.70 -3.85
CA LEU A 125 7.73 1.14 -3.26
C LEU A 125 8.24 0.00 -2.39
N LYS A 126 9.46 -0.47 -2.66
CA LYS A 126 10.10 -1.52 -1.85
C LYS A 126 10.55 -0.91 -0.53
N MET A 127 10.72 -1.74 0.51
CA MET A 127 11.14 -1.27 1.83
C MET A 127 12.61 -0.78 1.84
N ASN A 128 13.41 -1.30 0.92
CA ASN A 128 14.84 -1.01 0.76
C ASN A 128 15.13 -0.30 -0.58
N ALA A 129 14.13 0.41 -1.11
CA ALA A 129 14.28 1.19 -2.34
C ALA A 129 15.28 2.34 -2.16
#